data_AF-A0A7J3I4N1-F1
#
_entry.id   AF-A0A7J3I4N1-F1
#
_cell.length_a   1.000
_cell.length_b   1.000
_cell.length_c   1.000
_cell.angle_alpha   90.00
_cell.angle_beta   90.00
_cell.angle_gamma   90.00
#
_symmetry.space_group_name_H-M   'P 1'
#
loop_
_entity.id
_entity.type
_entity.pdbx_description
1 polymer ?
#
loop_
_entity_poly.entity_id
_entity_poly.type
_entity_poly.pdbx_seq_one_letter_code
_entity_poly.pdbx_strand_id
1 'polypeptide(L)' 'EKYIPIIAAAHELMRQAARLADEARELEKSGDTILRMPHRKSGEIASKRKLLEKPA' A
#
# COMPACT_ATOMS: atom_id res chain seq x y z
N GLU A 1 8.09 27.39 -22.12
CA GLU A 1 7.73 27.82 -20.75
C GLU A 1 6.57 27.03 -20.14
N LYS A 2 5.42 26.86 -20.82
CA LYS A 2 4.23 26.21 -20.25
C LYS A 2 4.38 24.74 -19.82
N TYR A 3 5.22 23.95 -20.49
CA TYR A 3 5.29 22.51 -20.24
C TYR A 3 6.03 22.14 -18.93
N ILE A 4 6.98 22.98 -18.49
CA ILE A 4 7.79 22.70 -17.29
C ILE A 4 6.91 22.72 -16.03
N PRO A 5 6.09 23.76 -15.77
CA PRO A 5 5.15 23.74 -14.63
C PRO A 5 4.15 22.58 -14.68
N ILE A 6 3.70 22.16 -15.87
CA ILE A 6 2.75 21.05 -16.01
C ILE A 6 3.38 19.73 -15.56
N ILE A 7 4.61 19.44 -15.99
CA ILE A 7 5.33 18.23 -15.59
C ILE A 7 5.66 18.27 -14.10
N ALA A 8 6.05 19.44 -13.56
CA ALA A 8 6.28 19.60 -12.13
C ALA A 8 5.00 19.34 -11.31
N ALA A 9 3.86 19.88 -11.75
CA ALA A 9 2.57 19.64 -11.11
C ALA A 9 2.19 18.15 -11.12
N ALA A 10 2.48 17.41 -12.18
CA ALA A 10 2.24 15.97 -12.23
C ALA A 10 3.03 15.19 -11.16
N HIS A 11 4.28 15.58 -10.89
CA HIS A 11 5.08 14.96 -9.82
C HIS A 11 4.54 15.32 -8.43
N GLU A 12 4.07 16.55 -8.23
CA GLU A 12 3.42 16.94 -6.97
C GLU A 12 2.10 16.19 -6.74
N LEU A 13 1.32 15.91 -7.79
CA LEU A 13 0.15 15.05 -7.70
C LEU A 13 0.53 13.63 -7.27
N MET A 14 1.58 13.06 -7.87
CA MET A 14 2.08 11.74 -7.47
C MET A 14 2.54 11.72 -6.01
N ARG A 15 3.17 12.80 -5.53
CA ARG A 15 3.54 12.95 -4.11
C ARG A 15 2.34 12.90 -3.18
N GLN A 16 1.24 13.58 -3.52
CA GLN A 16 0.02 13.50 -2.70
C GLN A 16 -0.63 12.11 -2.78
N ALA A 17 -0.63 11.48 -3.95
CA ALA A 17 -1.14 10.12 -4.11
C ALA A 17 -0.36 9.11 -3.25
N ALA A 18 0.98 9.22 -3.20
CA ALA A 18 1.82 8.39 -2.36
C ALA A 18 1.52 8.57 -0.86
N ARG A 19 1.29 9.82 -0.42
CA ARG A 19 0.89 10.11 0.97
C ARG A 19 -0.45 9.50 1.32
N LEU A 20 -1.46 9.64 0.46
CA LEU A 20 -2.77 9.02 0.67
C LEU A 20 -2.69 7.49 0.74
N ALA A 21 -1.83 6.87 -0.08
CA ALA A 21 -1.60 5.43 -0.03
C ALA A 21 -0.95 4.97 1.28
N ASP A 22 -0.01 5.78 1.81
CA ASP A 22 0.63 5.52 3.10
C ASP A 22 -0.37 5.69 4.26
N GLU A 23 -1.14 6.79 4.27
CA GLU A 23 -2.21 7.03 5.25
C GLU A 23 -3.21 5.88 5.30
N ALA A 24 -3.67 5.40 4.13
CA ALA A 24 -4.55 4.24 4.06
C ALA A 24 -3.92 2.97 4.66
N ARG A 25 -2.60 2.79 4.47
CA ARG A 25 -1.87 1.65 5.06
C ARG A 25 -1.71 1.79 6.56
N GLU A 26 -1.48 2.99 7.08
CA GLU A 26 -1.41 3.26 8.52
C GLU A 26 -2.77 3.04 9.21
N LEU A 27 -3.88 3.40 8.56
CA LEU A 27 -5.22 3.09 9.05
C LEU A 27 -5.41 1.57 9.22
N GLU A 28 -5.04 0.77 8.24
CA GLU A 28 -5.11 -0.71 8.34
C GLU A 28 -4.18 -1.28 9.42
N LYS A 29 -3.01 -0.66 9.66
CA LYS A 29 -2.13 -1.03 10.80
C LYS A 29 -2.83 -0.77 12.13
N SER A 30 -3.44 0.40 12.28
CA SER A 30 -4.14 0.79 13.51
C SER A 30 -5.30 -0.15 13.85
N GLY A 31 -5.97 -0.69 12.83
CA GLY A 31 -7.04 -1.68 12.98
C GLY A 31 -6.60 -3.14 13.07
N ASP A 32 -5.31 -3.44 12.94
CA ASP A 32 -4.78 -4.82 12.79
C ASP A 32 -5.47 -5.62 11.66
N THR A 33 -5.78 -4.94 10.53
CA THR A 33 -6.60 -5.50 9.43
C THR A 33 -5.86 -5.69 8.10
N ILE A 34 -4.56 -5.35 8.03
CA ILE A 34 -3.76 -5.38 6.80
C ILE A 34 -3.80 -6.75 6.11
N LEU A 35 -4.35 -6.80 4.90
CA LEU A 35 -4.25 -7.98 4.05
C LEU A 35 -2.80 -8.28 3.65
N ARG A 36 -2.35 -9.51 3.92
CA ARG A 36 -1.05 -10.06 3.51
C ARG A 36 -1.29 -11.40 2.83
N MET A 37 -0.71 -11.58 1.65
CA MET A 37 -0.91 -12.77 0.82
C MET A 37 0.45 -13.44 0.49
N PRO A 38 1.10 -14.11 1.45
CA PRO A 38 2.37 -14.79 1.19
C PRO A 38 2.17 -16.08 0.40
N HIS A 39 3.19 -16.48 -0.36
CA HIS A 39 3.23 -17.77 -1.04
C HIS A 39 3.74 -18.87 -0.09
N ARG A 40 3.06 -20.02 -0.07
CA ARG A 40 3.54 -21.24 0.59
C ARG A 40 4.62 -21.91 -0.25
N LYS A 41 5.34 -22.89 0.33
CA LYS A 41 6.33 -23.70 -0.40
C LYS A 41 5.72 -24.43 -1.61
N SER A 42 4.43 -24.78 -1.55
CA SER A 42 3.66 -25.37 -2.65
C SER A 42 3.33 -24.40 -3.79
N GLY A 43 3.54 -23.09 -3.60
CA GLY A 43 3.10 -22.04 -4.53
C GLY A 43 1.68 -21.53 -4.26
N GLU A 44 0.92 -22.18 -3.39
CA GLU A 44 -0.40 -21.72 -2.97
C GLU A 44 -0.32 -20.36 -2.28
N ILE A 45 -1.26 -19.48 -2.60
CA ILE A 45 -1.38 -18.17 -1.95
C ILE A 45 -2.15 -18.35 -0.65
N ALA A 46 -1.47 -18.11 0.47
CA ALA A 46 -2.08 -18.04 1.79
C ALA A 46 -2.57 -16.61 2.08
N SER A 47 -3.40 -16.43 3.09
CA SER A 47 -3.85 -15.08 3.49
C SER A 47 -3.88 -14.89 5.01
N LYS A 48 -3.55 -13.67 5.44
CA LYS A 48 -3.75 -13.19 6.82
C LYS A 48 -4.04 -11.69 6.84
N ARG A 49 -4.69 -11.24 7.91
CA ARG A 49 -4.99 -9.86 8.27
C ARG A 49 -4.25 -9.43 9.54
N LYS A 50 -4.42 -10.17 10.64
CA LYS A 50 -3.82 -9.81 11.93
C LYS A 50 -2.30 -9.96 11.90
N LEU A 51 -1.59 -9.11 12.61
CA LEU A 51 -0.13 -9.12 12.62
C LEU A 51 0.43 -10.45 13.16
N LEU A 52 -0.16 -10.96 14.24
CA LEU A 52 0.33 -12.16 14.94
C LEU A 52 -0.28 -13.49 14.48
N GLU A 53 -1.32 -13.47 13.63
CA GLU A 53 -1.95 -14.72 13.18
C GLU A 53 -1.11 -15.46 12.13
N LYS A 54 -1.30 -16.78 12.01
CA LYS A 54 -0.66 -17.55 10.93
C LYS A 54 -1.48 -17.41 9.64
N PRO A 55 -0.82 -17.31 8.47
CA PRO A 55 -1.52 -17.35 7.18
C PRO A 55 -2.32 -18.65 7.04
N ALA A 56 -3.61 -18.51 6.76
CA ALA A 56 -4.49 -19.62 6.40
C ALA A 56 -4.28 -20.00 4.93
#